data_AF-A0A7J9XEP7-F1
#
_entry.id   AF-A0A7J9XEP7-F1
#
_cell.length_a   1.000
_cell.length_b   1.000
_cell.length_c   1.000
_cell.angle_alpha   90.00
_cell.angle_beta   90.00
_cell.angle_gamma   90.00
#
_symmetry.space_group_name_H-M   'P 1'
#
loop_
_entity.id
_entity.type
_entity.pdbx_description
1 polymer ?
#
loop_
_entity_poly.entity_id
_entity_poly.type
_entity_poly.pdbx_seq_one_letter_code
_entity_poly.pdbx_strand_id
1 'polypeptide(L)'
;MGSAGMSGGMWLIPSLSMIALIVAAAATVVLATTLLRRPAPSPAGSAEARALAVAKERYARGEIDHAELDRILDTLLHKESRTDPRR
;
A
#
# COMPACT_ATOMS: atom_id res chain seq x y z
N MET A 1 49.63 -23.29 8.55
CA MET A 1 49.06 -22.17 9.33
C MET A 1 47.75 -21.79 8.67
N GLY A 2 46.64 -22.09 9.33
CA GLY A 2 45.31 -21.83 8.81
C GLY A 2 44.89 -20.38 9.02
N SER A 3 44.19 -19.84 8.03
CA SER A 3 43.25 -18.73 8.21
C SER A 3 41.94 -19.10 7.51
N ALA A 4 41.25 -20.08 8.11
CA ALA A 4 39.84 -20.26 7.91
C ALA A 4 39.10 -19.13 8.65
N GLY A 5 38.19 -18.44 7.97
CA GLY A 5 37.21 -17.56 8.61
C GLY A 5 37.24 -16.10 8.17
N MET A 6 37.00 -15.79 6.89
CA MET A 6 36.58 -14.44 6.48
C MET A 6 35.85 -14.44 5.14
N SER A 7 34.77 -15.24 5.01
CA SER A 7 33.95 -15.26 3.78
C SER A 7 32.45 -15.44 3.99
N GLY A 8 31.97 -15.59 5.23
CA GLY A 8 30.55 -15.82 5.53
C GLY A 8 29.67 -14.56 5.64
N GLY A 9 30.26 -13.38 5.85
CA GLY A 9 29.52 -12.13 6.06
C GLY A 9 29.32 -11.24 4.82
N MET A 10 30.09 -11.47 3.75
CA MET A 10 30.10 -10.61 2.56
C MET A 10 28.98 -10.94 1.56
N TRP A 11 28.36 -12.11 1.67
CA TRP A 11 27.29 -12.57 0.76
C TRP A 11 25.87 -12.19 1.21
N LEU A 12 25.68 -11.74 2.46
CA LEU A 12 24.37 -11.28 2.96
C LEU A 12 24.09 -9.81 2.63
N ILE A 13 25.15 -9.01 2.44
CA ILE A 13 25.08 -7.59 2.10
C ILE A 13 24.34 -7.34 0.77
N PRO A 14 24.59 -8.08 -0.34
CA PRO A 14 23.82 -7.90 -1.58
C PRO A 14 22.36 -8.37 -1.49
N SER A 15 22.02 -9.29 -0.57
CA SER A 15 20.63 -9.74 -0.38
C SER A 15 19.77 -8.68 0.31
N LEU A 16 20.31 -8.02 1.34
CA LEU A 16 19.57 -6.97 2.05
C LEU A 16 19.36 -5.73 1.16
N SER A 17 20.35 -5.38 0.33
CA SER A 17 20.23 -4.27 -0.61
C SER A 17 19.20 -4.53 -1.71
N MET A 18 19.08 -5.78 -2.18
CA MET A 18 18.03 -6.16 -3.14
C MET A 18 16.63 -6.02 -2.53
N ILE A 19 16.43 -6.45 -1.28
CA ILE A 19 15.15 -6.28 -0.58
C ILE A 19 14.82 -4.78 -0.42
N ALA A 20 15.80 -3.97 -0.01
CA ALA A 20 15.62 -2.53 0.10
C ALA A 20 15.24 -1.87 -1.24
N LEU A 21 15.83 -2.31 -2.35
CA LEU A 21 15.49 -1.83 -3.70
C LEU A 21 14.05 -2.20 -4.08
N ILE A 22 13.61 -3.42 -3.77
CA ILE A 22 12.23 -3.86 -4.03
C ILE A 22 11.24 -3.01 -3.23
N VAL A 23 11.53 -2.76 -1.95
CA VAL A 23 10.68 -1.91 -1.10
C VAL A 23 10.64 -0.46 -1.63
N ALA A 24 11.79 0.09 -2.02
CA ALA A 24 11.87 1.43 -2.60
C ALA A 24 11.12 1.54 -3.94
N ALA A 25 11.21 0.53 -4.80
CA ALA A 25 10.47 0.45 -6.06
C ALA A 25 8.95 0.37 -5.82
N ALA A 26 8.52 -0.46 -4.86
CA ALA A 26 7.11 -0.54 -4.49
C ALA A 26 6.59 0.81 -3.95
N ALA A 27 7.36 1.46 -3.06
CA ALA A 27 7.01 2.76 -2.51
C ALA A 27 6.89 3.85 -3.59
N THR A 28 7.81 3.86 -4.57
CA THR A 28 7.75 4.81 -5.69
C THR A 28 6.54 4.57 -6.60
N VAL A 29 6.18 3.32 -6.89
CA VAL A 29 4.96 3.00 -7.65
C VAL A 29 3.71 3.43 -6.89
N VAL A 30 3.64 3.17 -5.58
CA VAL A 30 2.53 3.64 -4.73
C VAL A 30 2.45 5.16 -4.71
N LEU A 31 3.59 5.85 -4.60
CA LEU A 31 3.64 7.31 -4.61
C LEU A 31 3.22 7.90 -5.97
N ALA A 32 3.72 7.34 -7.07
CA ALA A 32 3.35 7.77 -8.42
C ALA A 32 1.86 7.55 -8.66
N THR A 33 1.33 6.38 -8.29
CA THR A 33 -0.10 6.08 -8.46
C THR A 33 -0.99 6.95 -7.57
N THR A 34 -0.58 7.28 -6.35
CA THR A 34 -1.33 8.19 -5.46
C THR A 34 -1.30 9.64 -5.95
N LEU A 35 -0.19 10.10 -6.52
CA LEU A 35 -0.08 11.44 -7.10
C LEU A 35 -0.90 11.56 -8.40
N LEU A 36 -0.84 10.55 -9.27
CA LEU A 36 -1.61 10.52 -10.52
C LEU A 36 -3.11 10.30 -10.29
N ARG A 37 -3.48 9.54 -9.26
CA ARG A 37 -4.89 9.27 -8.94
C ARG A 37 -5.53 10.36 -8.11
N ARG A 38 -4.84 11.42 -7.70
CA ARG A 38 -5.41 12.48 -6.84
C ARG A 38 -6.48 13.23 -7.63
N PRO A 39 -7.78 12.91 -7.48
CA PRO A 39 -8.84 13.69 -8.10
C PRO A 39 -8.97 14.97 -7.26
N ALA A 40 -9.44 16.05 -7.88
CA ALA A 40 -9.71 17.28 -7.14
C ALA A 40 -10.55 16.99 -5.89
N PRO A 41 -10.26 17.62 -4.73
CA PRO A 41 -10.93 17.32 -3.48
C PRO A 41 -12.41 17.71 -3.55
N SER A 42 -13.26 16.78 -3.95
CA SER A 42 -14.69 16.86 -3.69
C SER A 42 -14.91 16.46 -2.22
N PRO A 43 -15.63 17.28 -1.42
CA PRO A 43 -15.80 17.01 0.01
C PRO A 43 -16.43 15.64 0.31
N ALA A 44 -17.31 15.15 -0.58
CA ALA A 44 -17.88 13.81 -0.49
C ALA A 44 -16.84 12.70 -0.76
N GLY A 45 -16.10 12.79 -1.88
CA GLY A 45 -15.05 11.83 -2.22
C GLY A 45 -13.87 11.83 -1.23
N SER A 46 -13.66 12.93 -0.49
CA SER A 46 -12.62 13.00 0.55
C SER A 46 -12.91 12.12 1.77
N ALA A 47 -14.19 11.92 2.11
CA ALA A 47 -14.59 11.09 3.24
C ALA A 47 -14.50 9.59 2.91
N GLU A 48 -14.92 9.19 1.71
CA GLU A 48 -14.71 7.83 1.19
C GLU A 48 -13.22 7.50 1.04
N ALA A 49 -12.43 8.41 0.47
CA ALA A 49 -10.99 8.23 0.34
C ALA A 49 -10.30 8.05 1.70
N ARG A 50 -10.75 8.79 2.73
CA ARG A 50 -10.27 8.60 4.11
C ARG A 50 -10.69 7.26 4.70
N ALA A 51 -11.94 6.85 4.53
CA ALA A 51 -12.43 5.55 5.01
C ALA A 51 -11.64 4.38 4.38
N LEU A 52 -11.38 4.48 3.07
CA LEU A 52 -10.57 3.50 2.33
C LEU A 52 -9.11 3.50 2.81
N ALA A 53 -8.51 4.68 3.06
CA ALA A 53 -7.16 4.79 3.58
C ALA A 53 -7.03 4.12 4.97
N VAL A 54 -7.99 4.34 5.86
CA VAL A 54 -8.03 3.70 7.18
C VAL A 54 -8.15 2.18 7.05
N ALA A 55 -9.02 1.68 6.17
CA ALA A 55 -9.17 0.24 5.95
C ALA A 55 -7.86 -0.40 5.47
N LYS A 56 -7.17 0.23 4.51
CA LYS A 56 -5.86 -0.24 4.03
C LYS A 56 -4.79 -0.22 5.12
N GLU A 57 -4.78 0.80 5.96
CA GLU A 57 -3.84 0.90 7.07
C GLU A 57 -4.06 -0.23 8.09
N ARG A 58 -5.32 -0.55 8.39
CA ARG A 58 -5.69 -1.66 9.27
C ARG A 58 -5.32 -3.02 8.67
N TYR A 59 -5.47 -3.19 7.36
CA TYR A 59 -5.01 -4.39 6.65
C TYR A 59 -3.47 -4.52 6.71
N ALA A 60 -2.73 -3.42 6.50
CA ALA A 60 -1.28 -3.41 6.61
C ALA A 60 -0.78 -3.72 8.03
N ARG A 61 -1.56 -3.35 9.05
CA ARG A 61 -1.33 -3.72 10.45
C ARG A 61 -1.76 -5.15 10.80
N GLY A 62 -2.47 -5.84 9.89
CA GLY A 62 -3.02 -7.17 10.12
C GLY A 62 -4.23 -7.19 11.07
N GLU A 63 -4.87 -6.05 11.30
CA GLU A 63 -6.07 -5.94 12.15
C GLU A 63 -7.34 -6.44 11.46
N ILE A 64 -7.34 -6.47 10.12
CA ILE A 64 -8.43 -6.97 9.28
C ILE A 64 -7.86 -7.90 8.22
N ASP A 65 -8.63 -8.92 7.85
CA ASP A 65 -8.26 -9.84 6.78
C ASP A 65 -8.60 -9.26 5.38
N HIS A 66 -8.19 -9.98 4.34
CA HIS A 66 -8.44 -9.56 2.96
C HIS A 66 -9.94 -9.55 2.60
N ALA A 67 -10.73 -10.50 3.11
CA ALA A 67 -12.16 -10.58 2.86
C ALA A 67 -12.92 -9.42 3.53
N GLU A 68 -12.46 -8.97 4.70
CA GLU A 68 -13.01 -7.81 5.39
C GLU A 68 -12.67 -6.51 4.66
N LEU A 69 -11.44 -6.38 4.17
CA LEU A 69 -11.05 -5.26 3.29
C LEU A 69 -11.91 -5.21 2.02
N ASP A 70 -12.19 -6.35 1.39
CA ASP A 70 -13.00 -6.44 0.19
C ASP A 70 -14.46 -6.04 0.45
N ARG A 71 -15.05 -6.45 1.59
CA ARG A 71 -16.41 -6.02 1.98
C ARG A 71 -16.50 -4.51 2.19
N ILE A 72 -15.47 -3.90 2.77
CA ILE A 72 -15.40 -2.45 2.96
C ILE A 72 -15.29 -1.75 1.60
N LEU A 73 -14.45 -2.25 0.69
CA LEU A 73 -14.30 -1.73 -0.66
C LEU A 73 -15.62 -1.79 -1.44
N ASP A 74 -16.32 -2.92 -1.39
CA ASP A 74 -17.61 -3.11 -2.07
C ASP A 74 -18.69 -2.16 -1.52
N THR A 75 -18.73 -1.99 -0.20
CA THR A 75 -19.64 -1.04 0.46
C THR A 75 -19.38 0.41 0.05
N LEU A 76 -18.10 0.80 -0.02
CA LEU A 76 -17.71 2.16 -0.43
C LEU A 76 -18.00 2.41 -1.91
N LEU A 77 -17.74 1.44 -2.78
CA LEU A 77 -18.05 1.52 -4.21
C LEU A 77 -19.56 1.65 -4.46
N HIS A 78 -20.37 0.85 -3.75
CA HIS A 78 -21.82 0.93 -3.82
C HIS A 78 -22.35 2.28 -3.33
N LYS A 79 -21.73 2.85 -2.28
CA LYS A 79 -22.10 4.16 -1.76
C LYS A 79 -21.81 5.28 -2.75
N GLU A 80 -20.64 5.27 -3.41
CA GLU A 80 -20.29 6.23 -4.46
C GLU A 80 -21.32 6.23 -5.60
N SER A 81 -21.78 5.05 -6.02
CA SER A 81 -22.82 4.92 -7.07
C SER A 81 -24.19 5.52 -6.67
N ARG A 82 -24.48 5.58 -5.38
CA ARG A 82 -25.74 6.14 -4.85
C ARG A 82 -25.64 7.66 -4.64
N THR A 83 -24.43 8.19 -4.45
CA THR A 83 -24.17 9.61 -4.19
C THR A 83 -23.81 10.42 -5.43
N ASP A 84 -23.99 9.88 -6.64
CA ASP A 84 -23.89 10.65 -7.89
C ASP A 84 -25.25 11.24 -8.29
N PRO A 85 -25.53 12.54 -8.04
CA PRO A 85 -26.73 13.22 -8.52
C PRO A 85 -26.59 13.77 -9.96
N ARG A 86 -25.60 13.36 -10.75
CA ARG A 86 -25.42 13.85 -12.13
C ARG A 86 -25.36 12.71 -13.16
N ARG A 87 -26.55 12.21 -13.50
CA ARG A 87 -26.88 11.81 -14.87
C ARG A 87 -28.03 12.67 -15.38
#